data_AF-A0A813EHF4-F1
#
_entry.id   AF-A0A813EHF4-F1
#
_cell.length_a   1.000
_cell.length_b   1.000
_cell.length_c   1.000
_cell.angle_alpha   90.00
_cell.angle_beta   90.00
_cell.angle_gamma   90.00
#
_symmetry.space_group_name_H-M   'P 1'
#
loop_
_entity.id
_entity.type
_entity.pdbx_description
1 polymer ?
#
loop_
_entity_poly.entity_id
_entity_poly.type
_entity_poly.pdbx_seq_one_letter_code
_entity_poly.pdbx_strand_id
1 'polypeptide(L)'
;MAHNSRSKVVDPEIYLEGRGRSPKEEIMGRKEGDAQRLFPIFTHASAATTKEVTINGKVLKLWTFSQLESLNAAALRQRAMDIRDVCGEAGCPPIPSGRTQDLTRWILHMQEQLSQEPQQQIGRSGGYGTGHFVPPSFAQDHKDRPIGMDRPAPQQQIPFGNRPVPADLNGNRSNVFSQNGNSE
;
A
#
# COMPACT_ATOMS: atom_id res chain seq x y z
N MET A 1 21.83 72.74 -27.81
CA MET A 1 20.64 72.27 -27.08
C MET A 1 21.12 71.39 -25.94
N ALA A 2 21.01 71.87 -24.70
CA ALA A 2 21.58 71.22 -23.52
C ALA A 2 20.52 70.34 -22.83
N HIS A 3 20.82 69.06 -22.64
CA HIS A 3 19.96 68.12 -21.92
C HIS A 3 20.14 68.29 -20.41
N ASN A 4 19.05 68.64 -19.73
CA ASN A 4 19.00 68.87 -18.29
C ASN A 4 18.69 67.54 -17.57
N SER A 5 19.73 66.89 -17.04
CA SER A 5 19.63 65.63 -16.30
C SER A 5 19.12 65.87 -14.87
N ARG A 6 17.81 65.74 -14.67
CA ARG A 6 17.20 65.75 -13.32
C ARG A 6 17.52 64.45 -12.58
N SER A 7 18.45 64.53 -11.64
CA SER A 7 18.68 63.51 -10.61
C SER A 7 17.40 63.32 -9.77
N LYS A 8 16.85 62.10 -9.76
CA LYS A 8 15.74 61.73 -8.89
C LYS A 8 16.32 61.31 -7.53
N VAL A 9 16.32 62.22 -6.58
CA VAL A 9 16.58 61.89 -5.17
C VAL A 9 15.34 61.15 -4.66
N VAL A 10 15.48 59.85 -4.42
CA VAL A 10 14.43 59.01 -3.83
C VAL A 10 14.55 59.16 -2.32
N ASP A 11 13.50 59.70 -1.70
CA ASP A 11 13.44 59.94 -0.27
C ASP A 11 13.30 58.60 0.49
N PRO A 12 14.26 58.21 1.34
CA PRO A 12 14.27 56.90 1.99
C PRO A 12 13.17 56.71 3.04
N GLU A 13 12.53 57.78 3.54
CA GLU A 13 11.48 57.66 4.56
C GLU A 13 10.17 57.06 4.02
N ILE A 14 9.88 57.21 2.72
CA ILE A 14 8.65 56.70 2.10
C ILE A 14 8.55 55.16 2.16
N TYR A 15 9.69 54.46 2.25
CA TYR A 15 9.69 52.99 2.31
C TYR A 15 9.36 52.42 3.71
N LEU A 16 9.31 53.26 4.75
CA LEU A 16 9.05 52.81 6.13
C LEU A 16 7.59 52.99 6.57
N GLU A 17 6.79 53.80 5.87
CA GLU A 17 5.37 54.05 6.25
C GLU A 17 4.39 52.94 5.80
N GLY A 18 4.82 51.98 4.98
CA GLY A 18 3.92 50.98 4.37
C GLY A 18 3.52 49.78 5.23
N ARG A 19 3.94 49.68 6.50
CA ARG A 19 3.58 48.55 7.39
C ARG A 19 3.24 48.96 8.82
N GLY A 20 2.63 50.14 9.00
CA GLY A 20 1.95 50.48 10.23
C GLY A 20 0.79 49.53 10.48
N ARG A 21 1.02 48.42 11.19
CA ARG A 21 -0.07 47.64 11.79
C ARG A 21 -0.71 48.54 12.83
N SER A 22 -1.93 49.00 12.57
CA SER A 22 -2.74 49.70 13.56
C SER A 22 -2.87 48.81 14.81
N PRO A 23 -2.44 49.26 16.00
CA PRO A 23 -2.41 48.46 17.23
C PRO A 23 -3.80 48.16 17.83
N LYS A 24 -4.86 48.26 17.03
CA LYS A 24 -6.25 48.15 17.47
C LYS A 24 -7.15 47.28 16.60
N GLU A 25 -6.57 46.53 15.67
CA GLU A 25 -7.28 45.41 15.08
C GLU A 25 -7.05 44.21 15.98
N GLU A 26 -8.02 43.94 16.85
CA GLU A 26 -8.21 42.65 17.49
C GLU A 26 -8.02 41.59 16.41
N ILE A 27 -6.88 40.90 16.45
CA ILE A 27 -6.49 39.89 15.46
C ILE A 27 -7.64 38.88 15.44
N MET A 28 -8.47 38.96 14.42
CA MET A 28 -9.67 38.15 14.22
C MET A 28 -9.24 36.74 13.80
N GLY A 29 -8.47 36.10 14.67
CA GLY A 29 -7.68 34.94 14.36
C GLY A 29 -7.27 34.26 15.64
N ARG A 30 -7.99 33.18 15.95
CA ARG A 30 -7.77 32.23 17.03
C ARG A 30 -8.23 32.74 18.39
N LYS A 31 -9.51 32.50 18.68
CA LYS A 31 -10.03 32.57 20.05
C LYS A 31 -9.40 31.45 20.89
N GLU A 32 -9.34 31.64 22.21
CA GLU A 32 -8.97 30.58 23.13
C GLU A 32 -9.92 29.38 22.93
N GLY A 33 -9.38 28.23 22.53
CA GLY A 33 -10.15 27.04 22.11
C GLY A 33 -10.18 26.75 20.60
N ASP A 34 -9.89 27.73 19.72
CA ASP A 34 -9.86 27.50 18.27
C ASP A 34 -8.77 26.50 17.87
N ALA A 35 -7.67 26.41 18.64
CA ALA A 35 -6.63 25.42 18.37
C ALA A 35 -7.15 23.98 18.44
N GLN A 36 -8.06 23.68 19.37
CA GLN A 36 -8.68 22.35 19.50
C GLN A 36 -9.67 22.04 18.36
N ARG A 37 -10.24 23.09 17.77
CA ARG A 37 -11.23 22.97 16.68
C ARG A 37 -10.59 22.95 15.29
N LEU A 38 -9.50 23.70 15.10
CA LEU A 38 -8.77 23.82 13.82
C LEU A 38 -7.69 22.74 13.67
N PHE A 39 -7.09 22.32 14.78
CA PHE A 39 -6.18 21.18 14.83
C PHE A 39 -6.84 20.17 15.75
N PRO A 40 -7.85 19.43 15.27
CA PRO A 40 -8.36 18.36 16.08
C PRO A 40 -7.17 17.47 16.42
N ILE A 41 -6.97 17.23 17.71
CA ILE A 41 -5.92 16.37 18.25
C ILE A 41 -6.34 14.92 17.96
N PHE A 42 -6.51 14.60 16.68
CA PHE A 42 -6.72 13.25 16.18
C PHE A 42 -5.40 12.52 15.99
N THR A 43 -4.30 13.04 16.53
CA THR A 43 -3.17 12.20 16.94
C THR A 43 -3.52 11.44 18.22
N HIS A 44 -4.64 10.72 18.20
CA HIS A 44 -4.65 9.41 18.82
C HIS A 44 -3.70 8.55 17.98
N ALA A 45 -2.40 8.75 18.15
CA ALA A 45 -1.47 7.64 18.10
C ALA A 45 -1.81 6.74 19.29
N SER A 46 -3.03 6.18 19.28
CA SER A 46 -3.40 5.07 20.13
C SER A 46 -2.29 4.08 19.86
N ALA A 47 -1.46 3.81 20.88
CA ALA A 47 -0.44 2.80 20.81
C ALA A 47 -1.13 1.59 20.18
N ALA A 48 -0.77 1.28 18.94
CA ALA A 48 -1.54 0.38 18.11
C ALA A 48 -1.60 -0.92 18.90
N THR A 49 -2.75 -1.18 19.51
CA THR A 49 -2.87 -2.22 20.52
C THR A 49 -2.82 -3.52 19.74
N THR A 50 -1.61 -4.04 19.59
CA THR A 50 -1.35 -5.33 18.97
C THR A 50 -1.96 -6.36 19.89
N LYS A 51 -3.12 -6.89 19.51
CA LYS A 51 -3.72 -8.05 20.15
C LYS A 51 -2.69 -9.18 20.15
N GLU A 52 -2.52 -9.87 21.27
CA GLU A 52 -1.57 -10.98 21.38
C GLU A 52 -2.35 -12.30 21.46
N VAL A 53 -1.84 -13.34 20.79
CA VAL A 53 -2.42 -14.69 20.81
C VAL A 53 -1.32 -15.69 21.17
N THR A 54 -1.60 -16.59 22.12
CA THR A 54 -0.65 -17.62 22.54
C THR A 54 -0.96 -18.94 21.84
N ILE A 55 -0.02 -19.47 21.06
CA ILE A 55 -0.14 -20.75 20.35
C ILE A 55 1.11 -21.57 20.67
N ASN A 56 0.94 -22.83 21.08
CA ASN A 56 2.06 -23.72 21.41
C ASN A 56 3.05 -23.11 22.43
N GLY A 57 2.54 -22.34 23.40
CA GLY A 57 3.36 -21.66 24.42
C GLY A 57 4.15 -20.44 23.91
N LYS A 58 4.04 -20.09 22.62
CA LYS A 58 4.65 -18.88 22.03
C LYS A 58 3.60 -17.78 21.90
N VAL A 59 3.98 -16.55 22.26
CA VAL A 59 3.11 -15.38 22.13
C VAL A 59 3.35 -14.73 20.76
N LEU A 60 2.30 -14.69 19.94
CA LEU A 60 2.29 -14.08 18.63
C LEU A 60 1.49 -12.76 18.66
N LYS A 61 2.13 -11.67 18.25
CA LYS A 61 1.45 -10.36 18.09
C LYS A 61 0.63 -10.33 16.79
N LEU A 62 -0.64 -9.96 16.86
CA LEU A 62 -1.49 -9.72 15.70
C LEU A 62 -1.31 -8.28 15.23
N TRP A 63 -1.18 -8.11 13.92
CA TRP A 63 -0.87 -6.82 13.29
C TRP A 63 -2.05 -6.38 12.43
N THR A 64 -2.32 -5.08 12.41
CA THR A 64 -3.35 -4.52 11.53
C THR A 64 -2.83 -4.36 10.11
N PHE A 65 -3.74 -4.23 9.15
CA PHE A 65 -3.38 -3.98 7.74
C PHE A 65 -2.45 -2.76 7.59
N SER A 66 -2.77 -1.64 8.25
CA SER A 66 -1.95 -0.41 8.18
C SER A 66 -0.52 -0.63 8.69
N GLN A 67 -0.35 -1.48 9.72
CA GLN A 67 0.98 -1.82 10.21
C GLN A 67 1.76 -2.65 9.20
N LEU A 68 1.12 -3.65 8.58
CA LEU A 68 1.75 -4.50 7.56
C LEU A 68 2.06 -3.74 6.27
N GLU A 69 1.21 -2.80 5.87
CA GLU A 69 1.42 -1.94 4.69
C GLU A 69 2.66 -1.04 4.83
N SER A 70 3.00 -0.63 6.06
CA SER A 70 4.20 0.17 6.34
C SER A 70 5.52 -0.61 6.28
N LEU A 71 5.46 -1.95 6.23
CA LEU A 71 6.65 -2.82 6.22
C LEU A 71 7.16 -3.10 4.81
N ASN A 72 8.47 -3.38 4.71
CA ASN A 72 9.08 -3.87 3.48
C ASN A 72 8.86 -5.39 3.27
N ALA A 73 9.12 -5.88 2.06
CA ALA A 73 8.91 -7.28 1.69
C ALA A 73 9.71 -8.28 2.56
N ALA A 74 10.92 -7.91 2.98
CA ALA A 74 11.77 -8.76 3.82
C ALA A 74 11.17 -8.93 5.23
N ALA A 75 10.70 -7.84 5.83
CA ALA A 75 10.04 -7.85 7.13
C ALA A 75 8.71 -8.63 7.08
N LEU A 76 7.93 -8.47 6.01
CA LEU A 76 6.71 -9.27 5.80
C LEU A 76 7.02 -10.76 5.66
N ARG A 77 8.06 -11.12 4.91
CA ARG A 77 8.46 -12.53 4.76
C ARG A 77 8.94 -13.13 6.08
N GLN A 78 9.76 -12.40 6.84
CA GLN A 78 10.16 -12.83 8.18
C GLN A 78 8.93 -13.05 9.06
N ARG A 79 7.96 -12.13 9.01
CA ARG A 79 6.73 -12.26 9.77
C ARG A 79 5.92 -13.49 9.38
N ALA A 80 5.85 -13.80 8.08
CA ALA A 80 5.18 -15.00 7.60
C ALA A 80 5.87 -16.29 8.09
N MET A 81 7.21 -16.30 8.14
CA MET A 81 7.98 -17.41 8.71
C MET A 81 7.73 -17.56 10.21
N ASP A 82 7.74 -16.47 10.99
CA ASP A 82 7.46 -16.50 12.43
C ASP A 82 6.08 -17.13 12.71
N ILE A 83 5.07 -16.78 11.92
CA ILE A 83 3.72 -17.37 12.03
C ILE A 83 3.76 -18.87 11.70
N ARG A 84 4.42 -19.26 10.61
CA ARG A 84 4.56 -20.66 10.21
C ARG A 84 5.31 -21.49 11.27
N ASP A 85 6.33 -20.94 11.90
CA ASP A 85 7.10 -21.60 12.95
C ASP A 85 6.29 -21.81 14.25
N VAL A 86 5.28 -20.98 14.48
CA VAL A 86 4.37 -21.10 15.63
C VAL A 86 3.25 -22.09 15.33
N CYS A 87 2.68 -22.06 14.12
CA CYS A 87 1.58 -22.93 13.70
C CYS A 87 2.03 -24.34 13.30
N GLY A 88 3.27 -24.48 12.83
CA GLY A 88 3.79 -25.70 12.20
C GLY A 88 3.53 -25.73 10.69
N GLU A 89 4.37 -26.45 9.96
CA GLU A 89 4.33 -26.52 8.50
C GLU A 89 3.04 -27.15 7.96
N ALA A 90 2.50 -28.16 8.65
CA ALA A 90 1.29 -28.86 8.23
C ALA A 90 0.00 -28.01 8.38
N GLY A 91 0.04 -26.98 9.23
CA GLY A 91 -1.12 -26.13 9.53
C GLY A 91 -1.22 -24.86 8.68
N CYS A 92 -0.24 -24.62 7.80
CA CYS A 92 -0.12 -23.36 7.06
C CYS A 92 -0.20 -23.57 5.54
N PRO A 93 -0.94 -22.72 4.82
CA PRO A 93 -0.84 -22.64 3.36
C PRO A 93 0.60 -22.26 2.94
N PRO A 94 1.01 -22.63 1.71
CA PRO A 94 2.33 -22.25 1.19
C PRO A 94 2.51 -20.73 1.17
N ILE A 95 3.70 -20.26 1.54
CA ILE A 95 4.02 -18.83 1.60
C ILE A 95 4.14 -18.28 0.17
N PRO A 96 3.45 -17.17 -0.17
CA PRO A 96 3.50 -16.61 -1.53
C PRO A 96 4.88 -16.03 -1.88
N SER A 97 5.22 -16.10 -3.17
CA SER A 97 6.60 -15.99 -3.67
C SER A 97 7.22 -14.59 -3.63
N GLY A 98 6.47 -13.49 -3.47
CA GLY A 98 7.15 -12.22 -3.16
C GLY A 98 6.44 -10.88 -3.36
N ARG A 99 5.20 -10.83 -3.84
CA ARG A 99 4.49 -9.53 -3.84
C ARG A 99 4.12 -9.16 -2.40
N THR A 100 4.43 -7.94 -1.99
CA THR A 100 4.12 -7.44 -0.64
C THR A 100 2.65 -7.59 -0.31
N GLN A 101 1.75 -7.27 -1.27
CA GLN A 101 0.31 -7.44 -1.10
C GLN A 101 -0.10 -8.89 -0.82
N ASP A 102 0.52 -9.86 -1.49
CA ASP A 102 0.18 -11.28 -1.32
C ASP A 102 0.68 -11.79 0.05
N LEU A 103 1.85 -11.32 0.50
CA LEU A 103 2.33 -11.59 1.86
C LEU A 103 1.43 -10.97 2.93
N THR A 104 1.00 -9.72 2.76
CA THR A 104 0.07 -9.06 3.69
C THR A 104 -1.26 -9.82 3.76
N ARG A 105 -1.81 -10.28 2.62
CA ARG A 105 -3.02 -11.13 2.58
C ARG A 105 -2.80 -12.41 3.37
N TRP A 106 -1.71 -13.10 3.09
CA TRP A 106 -1.38 -14.35 3.75
C TRP A 106 -1.28 -14.18 5.27
N ILE A 107 -0.59 -13.12 5.74
CA ILE A 107 -0.45 -12.83 7.17
C ILE A 107 -1.80 -12.55 7.81
N LEU A 108 -2.63 -11.69 7.22
CA LEU A 108 -3.95 -11.35 7.77
C LEU A 108 -4.87 -12.57 7.85
N HIS A 109 -4.86 -13.41 6.81
CA HIS A 109 -5.63 -14.64 6.80
C HIS A 109 -5.19 -15.61 7.90
N MET A 110 -3.88 -15.82 8.06
CA MET A 110 -3.39 -16.67 9.14
C MET A 110 -3.75 -16.09 10.51
N GLN A 111 -3.64 -14.77 10.70
CA GLN A 111 -4.04 -14.10 11.94
C GLN A 111 -5.53 -14.26 12.24
N GLU A 112 -6.39 -14.23 11.21
CA GLU A 112 -7.82 -14.47 11.32
C GLU A 112 -8.13 -15.91 11.77
N GLN A 113 -7.50 -16.90 11.13
CA GLN A 113 -7.64 -18.33 11.52
C GLN A 113 -7.20 -18.57 12.97
N LEU A 114 -6.12 -17.91 13.40
CA LEU A 114 -5.56 -18.08 14.73
C LEU A 114 -6.33 -17.36 15.82
N SER A 115 -6.93 -16.21 15.52
CA SER A 115 -7.65 -15.44 16.53
C SER A 115 -8.93 -16.14 16.99
N GLN A 116 -9.48 -17.09 16.22
CA GLN A 116 -10.78 -17.76 16.42
C GLN A 116 -11.96 -16.81 16.69
N GLU A 117 -11.75 -15.50 16.58
CA GLU A 117 -12.82 -14.53 16.76
C GLU A 117 -13.64 -14.52 15.48
N PRO A 118 -14.98 -14.58 15.60
CA PRO A 118 -15.84 -14.45 14.45
C PRO A 118 -15.49 -13.13 13.77
N GLN A 119 -14.97 -13.24 12.54
CA GLN A 119 -14.56 -12.18 11.64
C GLN A 119 -15.41 -10.94 11.90
N GLN A 120 -14.88 -9.98 12.68
CA GLN A 120 -15.59 -8.74 12.94
C GLN A 120 -15.86 -8.12 11.58
N GLN A 121 -17.14 -8.07 11.21
CA GLN A 121 -17.62 -7.96 9.85
C GLN A 121 -16.78 -6.95 9.05
N ILE A 122 -16.08 -7.46 8.03
CA ILE A 122 -15.46 -6.65 6.97
C ILE A 122 -16.61 -6.00 6.22
N GLY A 123 -17.15 -4.93 6.78
CA GLY A 123 -18.42 -4.38 6.31
C GLY A 123 -19.11 -3.56 7.39
N ARG A 124 -18.88 -2.25 7.33
CA ARG A 124 -19.79 -1.21 7.85
C ARG A 124 -19.90 -1.16 9.38
N SER A 125 -18.86 -0.69 10.07
CA SER A 125 -19.14 0.30 11.11
C SER A 125 -19.57 1.58 10.38
N GLY A 126 -20.89 1.74 10.21
CA GLY A 126 -21.52 2.90 9.56
C GLY A 126 -21.43 4.20 10.36
N GLY A 127 -20.29 4.44 11.01
CA GLY A 127 -20.01 5.65 11.76
C GLY A 127 -18.65 6.19 11.33
N TYR A 128 -18.55 7.51 11.23
CA TYR A 128 -17.35 8.30 10.90
C TYR A 128 -16.25 8.17 11.97
N GLY A 129 -15.93 6.95 12.39
CA GLY A 129 -14.94 6.61 13.39
C GLY A 129 -13.78 5.86 12.74
N THR A 130 -12.58 6.25 13.11
CA THR A 130 -11.26 5.83 12.67
C THR A 130 -10.97 4.32 12.90
N GLY A 131 -11.79 3.44 12.35
CA GLY A 131 -11.54 2.00 12.33
C GLY A 131 -10.48 1.67 11.28
N HIS A 132 -9.59 0.72 11.58
CA HIS A 132 -8.59 0.23 10.64
C HIS A 132 -9.25 -0.59 9.53
N PHE A 133 -9.68 0.09 8.46
CA PHE A 133 -10.35 -0.56 7.33
C PHE A 133 -9.34 -1.16 6.36
N VAL A 134 -9.46 -2.47 6.12
CA VAL A 134 -8.91 -3.11 4.92
C VAL A 134 -9.61 -2.48 3.71
N PRO A 135 -8.87 -1.96 2.70
CA PRO A 135 -9.49 -1.37 1.52
C PRO A 135 -10.49 -2.32 0.84
N PRO A 136 -11.63 -1.84 0.32
CA PRO A 136 -12.64 -2.69 -0.32
C PRO A 136 -12.08 -3.54 -1.48
N SER A 137 -11.14 -2.97 -2.24
CA SER A 137 -10.43 -3.68 -3.31
C SER A 137 -9.70 -4.91 -2.79
N PHE A 138 -9.13 -4.84 -1.59
CA PHE A 138 -8.39 -5.93 -0.99
C PHE A 138 -9.32 -7.04 -0.47
N ALA A 139 -10.46 -6.66 0.11
CA ALA A 139 -11.47 -7.61 0.56
C ALA A 139 -12.13 -8.35 -0.61
N GLN A 140 -12.42 -7.64 -1.71
CA GLN A 140 -12.92 -8.24 -2.94
C GLN A 140 -11.92 -9.24 -3.51
N ASP A 141 -10.64 -8.84 -3.55
CA ASP A 141 -9.59 -9.66 -4.10
C ASP A 141 -9.34 -10.95 -3.30
N HIS A 142 -9.56 -10.93 -1.98
CA HIS A 142 -9.51 -12.12 -1.12
C HIS A 142 -10.66 -13.10 -1.43
N LYS A 143 -11.83 -12.60 -1.87
CA LYS A 143 -12.94 -13.45 -2.31
C LYS A 143 -12.66 -14.07 -3.69
N ASP A 144 -12.10 -13.26 -4.59
CA ASP A 144 -11.81 -13.69 -5.96
C ASP A 144 -10.60 -14.64 -6.03
N ARG A 145 -9.70 -14.56 -5.04
CA ARG A 145 -8.44 -15.32 -5.00
C ARG A 145 -8.22 -15.94 -3.62
N PRO A 146 -8.75 -17.15 -3.37
CA PRO A 146 -8.47 -17.84 -2.13
C PRO A 146 -6.97 -18.12 -2.00
N ILE A 147 -6.47 -18.02 -0.77
CA ILE A 147 -5.07 -18.27 -0.46
C ILE A 147 -4.72 -19.71 -0.83
N GLY A 148 -3.59 -19.88 -1.53
CA GLY A 148 -3.11 -21.17 -2.01
C GLY A 148 -3.40 -21.45 -3.49
N MET A 149 -4.21 -20.64 -4.17
CA MET A 149 -4.29 -20.69 -5.63
C MET A 149 -3.16 -19.88 -6.24
N ASP A 150 -2.31 -20.55 -7.03
CA ASP A 150 -1.29 -19.88 -7.83
C ASP A 150 -1.96 -18.87 -8.74
N ARG A 151 -1.50 -17.62 -8.66
CA ARG A 151 -1.95 -16.58 -9.57
C ARG A 151 -1.54 -17.02 -10.98
N PRO A 152 -2.48 -17.20 -11.93
CA PRO A 152 -2.10 -17.39 -13.31
C PRO A 152 -1.25 -16.17 -13.69
N ALA A 153 -0.04 -16.42 -14.20
CA ALA A 153 0.88 -15.37 -14.59
C ALA A 153 0.08 -14.31 -15.35
N PRO A 154 0.15 -13.01 -14.97
CA PRO A 154 -0.66 -12.00 -15.60
C PRO A 154 -0.40 -12.10 -17.10
N GLN A 155 -1.40 -12.54 -17.85
CA GLN A 155 -1.37 -12.45 -19.30
C GLN A 155 -1.42 -10.96 -19.57
N GLN A 156 -0.25 -10.32 -19.54
CA GLN A 156 -0.08 -8.98 -20.06
C GLN A 156 -0.47 -9.10 -21.53
N GLN A 157 -1.72 -8.80 -21.85
CA GLN A 157 -2.09 -8.40 -23.19
C GLN A 157 -1.28 -7.14 -23.44
N ILE A 158 -0.09 -7.30 -24.01
CA ILE A 158 0.76 -6.19 -24.42
C ILE A 158 -0.04 -5.49 -25.52
N PRO A 159 -0.59 -4.27 -25.29
CA PRO A 159 -1.50 -3.65 -26.26
C PRO A 159 -0.82 -3.29 -27.59
N PHE A 160 0.51 -3.42 -27.67
CA PHE A 160 1.33 -3.06 -28.83
C PHE A 160 2.41 -4.11 -29.19
N GLY A 161 2.15 -5.41 -29.08
CA GLY A 161 3.15 -6.45 -29.38
C GLY A 161 2.60 -7.67 -30.12
N ASN A 162 3.02 -7.82 -31.39
CA ASN A 162 2.87 -8.94 -32.33
C ASN A 162 1.57 -9.74 -32.26
N ARG A 163 0.61 -9.35 -33.11
CA ARG A 163 -0.43 -10.28 -33.57
C ARG A 163 0.27 -11.54 -34.11
N PRO A 164 -0.08 -12.75 -33.65
CA PRO A 164 0.36 -13.96 -34.32
C PRO A 164 -0.14 -13.89 -35.76
N VAL A 165 0.79 -13.90 -36.72
CA VAL A 165 0.45 -14.08 -38.12
C VAL A 165 -0.22 -15.47 -38.22
N PRO A 166 -1.45 -15.58 -38.75
CA PRO A 166 -2.11 -16.87 -38.89
C PRO A 166 -1.23 -17.84 -39.67
N ALA A 167 -1.12 -19.07 -39.16
CA ALA A 167 -0.19 -20.11 -39.62
C ALA A 167 -0.53 -20.69 -41.02
N ASP A 168 -1.59 -20.20 -41.67
CA ASP A 168 -2.13 -20.79 -42.90
C ASP A 168 -1.37 -20.42 -44.19
N LEU A 169 -0.19 -19.79 -44.09
CA LEU A 169 0.62 -19.40 -45.25
C LEU A 169 1.99 -20.07 -45.35
N ASN A 170 2.35 -21.02 -44.48
CA ASN A 170 3.58 -21.79 -44.65
C ASN A 170 3.33 -23.10 -45.40
N GLY A 171 2.80 -22.95 -46.62
CA GLY A 171 2.86 -23.99 -47.61
C GLY A 171 4.30 -24.24 -48.03
N ASN A 172 4.74 -25.48 -47.83
CA ASN A 172 5.70 -26.13 -48.72
C ASN A 172 7.19 -25.76 -48.54
N ARG A 173 7.76 -26.11 -47.39
CA ARG A 173 9.17 -26.57 -47.36
C ARG A 173 9.21 -28.04 -46.99
N SER A 174 9.17 -28.83 -48.06
CA SER A 174 9.42 -30.25 -48.16
C SER A 174 10.53 -30.74 -47.22
N ASN A 175 10.13 -31.67 -46.38
CA ASN A 175 10.94 -32.55 -45.57
C ASN A 175 11.71 -33.52 -46.50
N VAL A 176 12.98 -33.22 -46.77
CA VAL A 176 13.91 -34.17 -47.42
C VAL A 176 15.22 -34.10 -46.66
N PHE A 177 15.32 -34.84 -45.55
CA PHE A 177 16.63 -35.29 -45.10
C PHE A 177 16.55 -36.74 -44.64
N SER A 178 17.35 -37.54 -45.33
CA SER A 178 17.29 -38.98 -45.48
C SER A 178 17.55 -39.74 -44.18
N GLN A 179 16.82 -40.83 -44.03
CA GLN A 179 17.35 -42.03 -43.38
C GLN A 179 18.61 -42.49 -44.12
N ASN A 180 19.68 -42.75 -43.38
CA ASN A 180 20.83 -43.60 -43.68
C ASN A 180 21.63 -43.62 -42.36
N GLY A 181 21.93 -44.71 -41.67
CA GLY A 181 21.82 -46.14 -41.92
C GLY A 181 22.72 -46.83 -40.87
N ASN A 182 22.45 -48.12 -40.62
CA ASN A 182 23.40 -49.19 -40.26
C ASN A 182 24.20 -49.17 -38.95
N SER A 183 24.06 -50.32 -38.24
CA SER A 183 25.11 -51.27 -37.77
C SER A 183 26.13 -50.74 -36.76
N GLU A 184 26.42 -51.38 -35.62
CA GLU A 184 26.51 -52.80 -35.23
C GLU A 184 26.01 -53.03 -33.80
#